data_AF-A0A7W1H936-F1
#
_entry.id   AF-A0A7W1H936-F1
#
_cell.length_a   1.000
_cell.length_b   1.000
_cell.length_c   1.000
_cell.angle_alpha   90.00
_cell.angle_beta   90.00
_cell.angle_gamma   90.00
#
_symmetry.space_group_name_H-M   'P 1'
#
loop_
_entity.id
_entity.type
_entity.pdbx_description
1 polymer ?
#
loop_
_entity_poly.entity_id
_entity_poly.type
_entity_poly.pdbx_seq_one_letter_code
_entity_poly.pdbx_strand_id
1 'polypeptide(L)'
;MIFRTSQPDATVWRRFRSGTDGFTFAQTDGVWEAHVAANAERVVDLFYTLSEHLPPAIDVTIEDRRTDRVWTGEGIALPDFRDAIARLKVPLATYGGVEISAYSPEDQVTLTPQIEMFAYSRTDRWAYFLQARGLEEFGALAEKPWRAPSWDRAPAPMLSESTAAMAERLSMTAG
;
A
#
# COMPACT_ATOMS: atom_id res chain seq x y z
N MET A 1 -15.99 39.94 -40.71
CA MET A 1 -14.92 39.32 -39.90
C MET A 1 -15.50 39.08 -38.52
N ILE A 2 -15.80 37.83 -38.16
CA ILE A 2 -16.49 37.48 -36.91
C ILE A 2 -15.49 36.77 -36.01
N PHE A 3 -15.10 37.41 -34.91
CA PHE A 3 -14.30 36.79 -33.87
C PHE A 3 -15.21 35.90 -33.02
N ARG A 4 -15.08 34.58 -33.16
CA ARG A 4 -15.66 33.62 -32.20
C ARG A 4 -14.81 33.65 -30.95
N THR A 5 -15.32 34.27 -29.88
CA THR A 5 -14.86 34.03 -28.52
C THR A 5 -15.09 32.55 -28.19
N SER A 6 -14.01 31.77 -28.14
CA SER A 6 -14.03 30.47 -27.47
C SER A 6 -14.22 30.75 -25.99
N GLN A 7 -15.41 30.44 -25.45
CA GLN A 7 -15.50 30.18 -24.03
C GLN A 7 -14.54 29.00 -23.75
N PRO A 8 -13.57 29.14 -22.83
CA PRO A 8 -12.82 27.98 -22.40
C PRO A 8 -13.82 27.06 -21.70
N ASP A 9 -14.09 25.91 -22.33
CA ASP A 9 -14.77 24.79 -21.69
C ASP A 9 -14.15 24.59 -20.31
N ALA A 10 -14.99 24.50 -19.29
CA ALA A 10 -14.65 24.32 -17.88
C ALA A 10 -14.02 22.94 -17.59
N THR A 11 -13.00 22.55 -18.35
CA THR A 11 -12.43 21.20 -18.41
C THR A 11 -11.06 21.10 -17.74
N VAL A 12 -10.50 22.20 -17.24
CA VAL A 12 -9.20 22.19 -16.54
C VAL A 12 -9.32 21.69 -15.09
N TRP A 13 -10.52 21.75 -14.49
CA TRP A 13 -10.70 21.43 -13.06
C TRP A 13 -11.13 19.99 -12.74
N ARG A 14 -11.48 19.16 -13.73
CA ARG A 14 -11.79 17.73 -13.51
C ARG A 14 -10.58 16.79 -13.57
N ARG A 15 -9.41 17.30 -13.97
CA ARG A 15 -8.21 16.45 -14.19
C ARG A 15 -7.34 16.23 -12.95
N PHE A 16 -7.73 16.73 -11.77
CA PHE A 16 -6.86 16.65 -10.60
C PHE A 16 -7.43 16.06 -9.31
N ARG A 17 -8.74 15.82 -9.13
CA ARG A 17 -9.29 15.09 -7.96
C ARG A 17 -10.72 14.59 -8.23
N SER A 18 -10.93 13.32 -8.58
CA SER A 18 -12.23 12.62 -8.42
C SER A 18 -12.24 11.17 -8.95
N GLY A 19 -11.17 10.40 -8.74
CA GLY A 19 -11.34 8.94 -8.75
C GLY A 19 -11.69 8.56 -7.32
N THR A 20 -12.86 7.97 -7.06
CA THR A 20 -13.14 7.36 -5.76
C THR A 20 -11.99 6.42 -5.42
N ASP A 21 -11.50 6.43 -4.18
CA ASP A 21 -10.59 5.39 -3.72
C ASP A 21 -11.26 4.04 -4.02
N GLY A 22 -10.53 3.12 -4.64
CA GLY A 22 -11.15 1.88 -5.05
C GLY A 22 -10.17 0.74 -5.15
N PHE A 23 -10.75 -0.41 -5.44
CA PHE A 23 -10.03 -1.66 -5.47
C PHE A 23 -10.58 -2.57 -6.57
N THR A 24 -9.72 -3.41 -7.12
CA THR A 24 -10.16 -4.60 -7.85
C THR A 24 -10.21 -5.78 -6.91
N PHE A 25 -11.14 -6.70 -7.18
CA PHE A 25 -11.29 -7.91 -6.40
C PHE A 25 -11.43 -9.10 -7.33
N ALA A 26 -10.60 -10.12 -7.12
CA ALA A 26 -10.59 -11.31 -7.95
C ALA A 26 -10.27 -12.55 -7.12
N GLN A 27 -10.72 -13.71 -7.60
CA GLN A 27 -10.33 -15.00 -7.04
C GLN A 27 -9.48 -15.74 -8.07
N THR A 28 -8.29 -16.15 -7.66
CA THR A 28 -7.37 -16.94 -8.47
C THR A 28 -6.88 -18.12 -7.64
N ASP A 29 -6.99 -19.33 -8.18
CA ASP A 29 -6.53 -20.57 -7.52
C ASP A 29 -7.03 -20.75 -6.07
N GLY A 30 -8.25 -20.31 -5.79
CA GLY A 30 -8.87 -20.42 -4.46
C GLY A 30 -8.45 -19.34 -3.45
N VAL A 31 -7.61 -18.39 -3.85
CA VAL A 31 -7.22 -17.22 -3.05
C VAL A 31 -7.91 -15.98 -3.60
N TRP A 32 -8.51 -15.20 -2.70
CA TRP A 32 -9.07 -13.90 -3.01
C TRP A 32 -7.99 -12.84 -2.89
N GLU A 33 -7.83 -12.03 -3.93
CA GLU A 33 -6.93 -10.88 -4.00
C GLU A 33 -7.76 -9.61 -4.10
N ALA A 34 -7.50 -8.67 -3.19
CA ALA A 34 -7.90 -7.28 -3.33
C ALA A 34 -6.67 -6.43 -3.66
N HIS A 35 -6.73 -5.68 -4.76
CA HIS A 35 -5.70 -4.71 -5.12
C HIS A 35 -6.28 -3.30 -5.01
N VAL A 36 -5.71 -2.51 -4.12
CA VAL A 36 -6.16 -1.17 -3.79
C VAL A 36 -5.27 -0.13 -4.44
N ALA A 37 -5.91 0.80 -5.15
CA ALA A 37 -5.27 2.00 -5.64
C ALA A 37 -5.97 3.24 -5.10
N ALA A 38 -5.25 3.98 -4.27
CA ALA A 38 -5.65 5.27 -3.74
C ALA A 38 -4.43 6.21 -3.74
N ASN A 39 -4.57 7.41 -3.18
CA ASN A 39 -3.41 8.27 -2.94
C ASN A 39 -2.46 7.65 -1.88
N ALA A 40 -1.20 8.09 -1.85
CA ALA A 40 -0.15 7.45 -1.06
C ALA A 40 -0.46 7.38 0.45
N GLU A 41 -0.89 8.50 1.04
CA GLU A 41 -1.27 8.57 2.45
C GLU A 41 -2.41 7.59 2.75
N ARG A 42 -3.41 7.54 1.88
CA ARG A 42 -4.56 6.67 2.02
C ARG A 42 -4.18 5.19 1.94
N VAL A 43 -3.32 4.80 1.00
CA VAL A 43 -2.88 3.40 0.89
C VAL A 43 -2.12 2.98 2.15
N VAL A 44 -1.21 3.82 2.65
CA VAL A 44 -0.44 3.54 3.88
C VAL A 44 -1.36 3.51 5.11
N ASP A 45 -2.36 4.39 5.18
CA ASP A 45 -3.39 4.37 6.22
C ASP A 45 -4.24 3.10 6.19
N LEU A 46 -4.64 2.65 5.00
CA LEU A 46 -5.39 1.42 4.81
C LEU A 46 -4.56 0.20 5.19
N PHE A 47 -3.29 0.15 4.79
CA PHE A 47 -2.36 -0.91 5.19
C PHE A 47 -2.26 -1.02 6.70
N TYR A 48 -2.01 0.12 7.38
CA TYR A 48 -2.00 0.17 8.84
C TYR A 48 -3.35 -0.28 9.43
N THR A 49 -4.47 0.22 8.92
CA THR A 49 -5.80 -0.10 9.46
C THR A 49 -6.12 -1.58 9.30
N LEU A 50 -6.05 -2.10 8.07
CA LEU A 50 -6.43 -3.47 7.73
C LEU A 50 -5.52 -4.53 8.37
N SER A 51 -4.29 -4.19 8.72
CA SER A 51 -3.44 -5.07 9.51
C SER A 51 -4.09 -5.48 10.85
N GLU A 52 -5.09 -4.74 11.36
CA GLU A 52 -5.80 -5.08 12.61
C GLU A 52 -6.60 -6.38 12.50
N HIS A 53 -6.90 -6.80 11.27
CA HIS A 53 -7.67 -8.00 10.97
C HIS A 53 -6.77 -9.23 10.74
N LEU A 54 -5.45 -9.07 10.86
CA LEU A 54 -4.51 -10.20 10.88
C LEU A 54 -4.55 -10.92 12.23
N PRO A 55 -4.08 -12.18 12.29
CA PRO A 55 -3.95 -12.91 13.55
C PRO A 55 -3.00 -12.22 14.55
N PRO A 56 -3.06 -12.56 15.86
CA PRO A 56 -2.22 -11.94 16.89
C PRO A 56 -0.70 -12.11 16.71
N ALA A 57 -0.28 -13.16 15.99
CA ALA A 57 1.11 -13.40 15.62
C ALA A 57 1.20 -13.58 14.11
N ILE A 58 2.14 -12.88 13.49
CA ILE A 58 2.30 -12.80 12.03
C ILE A 58 3.77 -12.94 11.64
N ASP A 59 4.00 -13.40 10.43
CA ASP A 59 5.30 -13.33 9.79
C ASP A 59 5.38 -12.03 8.99
N VAL A 60 6.56 -11.43 8.93
CA VAL A 60 6.78 -10.13 8.28
C VAL A 60 8.02 -10.20 7.41
N THR A 61 7.91 -9.71 6.18
CA THR A 61 9.04 -9.45 5.29
C THR A 61 9.08 -7.97 4.94
N ILE A 62 10.25 -7.35 5.04
CA ILE A 62 10.50 -5.97 4.67
C ILE A 62 11.63 -5.95 3.65
N GLU A 63 11.42 -5.30 2.51
CA GLU A 63 12.46 -5.07 1.50
C GLU A 63 12.58 -3.57 1.23
N ASP A 64 13.73 -3.00 1.58
CA ASP A 64 14.09 -1.63 1.19
C ASP A 64 14.80 -1.66 -0.18
N ARG A 65 14.06 -1.36 -1.24
CA ARG A 65 14.55 -1.32 -2.63
C ARG A 65 15.50 -0.15 -2.90
N ARG A 66 15.65 0.80 -1.97
CA ARG A 66 16.62 1.90 -2.06
C ARG A 66 18.00 1.47 -1.60
N THR A 67 18.08 0.51 -0.69
CA THR A 67 19.34 0.00 -0.11
C THR A 67 19.60 -1.48 -0.40
N ASP A 68 18.68 -2.13 -1.13
CA ASP A 68 18.67 -3.57 -1.43
C ASP A 68 18.80 -4.44 -0.17
N ARG A 69 18.21 -3.99 0.94
CA ARG A 69 18.20 -4.71 2.22
C ARG A 69 16.87 -5.42 2.41
N VAL A 70 16.95 -6.64 2.92
CA VAL A 70 15.80 -7.47 3.25
C VAL A 70 15.85 -7.88 4.71
N TRP A 71 14.71 -7.84 5.37
CA TRP A 71 14.53 -8.37 6.72
C TRP A 71 13.34 -9.31 6.76
N THR A 72 13.48 -10.39 7.52
CA THR A 72 12.39 -11.34 7.81
C THR A 72 12.21 -11.51 9.31
N GLY A 73 10.98 -11.68 9.74
CA GLY A 73 10.64 -11.99 11.12
C GLY A 73 9.48 -12.96 11.18
N GLU A 74 9.56 -13.91 12.10
CA GLU A 74 8.56 -14.97 12.28
C GLU A 74 7.85 -14.78 13.63
N GLY A 75 6.54 -14.99 13.65
CA GLY A 75 5.75 -14.94 14.89
C GLY A 75 5.78 -13.59 15.60
N ILE A 76 5.93 -12.48 14.88
CA ILE A 76 5.91 -11.12 15.41
C ILE A 76 4.52 -10.82 15.99
N ALA A 77 4.49 -10.28 17.21
CA ALA A 77 3.25 -9.85 17.82
C ALA A 77 2.62 -8.69 17.03
N LEU A 78 1.35 -8.83 16.67
CA LEU A 78 0.64 -7.84 15.86
C LEU A 78 0.66 -6.43 16.48
N PRO A 79 0.52 -6.24 17.81
CA PRO A 79 0.64 -4.91 18.41
C PRO A 79 1.99 -4.24 18.14
N ASP A 80 3.09 -4.99 18.26
CA ASP A 80 4.45 -4.46 18.05
C ASP A 80 4.66 -4.07 16.58
N PHE A 81 4.19 -4.91 15.65
CA PHE A 81 4.19 -4.61 14.23
C PHE A 81 3.41 -3.32 13.93
N ARG A 82 2.19 -3.20 14.44
CA ARG A 82 1.34 -2.02 14.22
C ARG A 82 1.99 -0.76 14.78
N ASP A 83 2.56 -0.83 15.97
CA ASP A 83 3.28 0.30 16.59
C ASP A 83 4.51 0.72 15.77
N ALA A 84 5.20 -0.23 15.14
CA ALA A 84 6.30 0.07 14.24
C ALA A 84 5.82 0.74 12.93
N ILE A 85 4.76 0.21 12.30
CA ILE A 85 4.17 0.79 11.09
C ILE A 85 3.64 2.20 11.35
N ALA A 86 3.00 2.46 12.48
CA ALA A 86 2.48 3.78 12.84
C ALA A 86 3.55 4.88 12.76
N ARG A 87 4.81 4.55 13.09
CA ARG A 87 5.96 5.47 13.04
C ARG A 87 6.51 5.66 11.62
N LEU A 88 6.26 4.71 10.72
CA LEU A 88 6.71 4.74 9.33
C LEU A 88 5.71 5.36 8.36
N LYS A 89 4.47 5.66 8.79
CA LYS A 89 3.41 6.11 7.87
C LYS A 89 3.82 7.31 7.02
N VAL A 90 4.38 8.34 7.66
CA VAL A 90 4.84 9.56 6.98
C VAL A 90 5.99 9.28 6.01
N PRO A 91 7.13 8.69 6.42
CA PRO A 91 8.21 8.42 5.47
C PRO A 91 7.79 7.46 4.34
N LEU A 92 6.96 6.45 4.62
CA LEU A 92 6.42 5.56 3.58
C LEU A 92 5.61 6.33 2.54
N ALA A 93 4.62 7.11 2.96
CA ALA A 93 3.77 7.88 2.05
C ALA A 93 4.54 8.97 1.30
N THR A 94 5.61 9.51 1.90
CA THR A 94 6.44 10.57 1.31
C THR A 94 7.35 10.03 0.22
N TYR A 95 7.99 8.88 0.45
CA TYR A 95 9.08 8.42 -0.40
C TYR A 95 8.76 7.15 -1.19
N GLY A 96 7.95 6.23 -0.68
CA GLY A 96 7.87 4.87 -1.23
C GLY A 96 9.23 4.16 -1.30
N GLY A 97 9.29 3.06 -2.05
CA GLY A 97 10.52 2.29 -2.25
C GLY A 97 10.79 1.20 -1.20
N VAL A 98 9.87 1.01 -0.25
CA VAL A 98 9.92 -0.10 0.71
C VAL A 98 8.70 -0.99 0.49
N GLU A 99 8.95 -2.30 0.37
CA GLU A 99 7.91 -3.32 0.37
C GLU A 99 7.76 -3.87 1.79
N ILE A 100 6.53 -3.98 2.27
CA ILE A 100 6.23 -4.58 3.58
C ILE A 100 5.10 -5.59 3.38
N SER A 101 5.37 -6.86 3.69
CA SER A 101 4.39 -7.93 3.68
C SER A 101 4.20 -8.46 5.09
N ALA A 102 2.97 -8.45 5.59
CA ALA A 102 2.57 -9.04 6.86
C ALA A 102 1.58 -10.17 6.57
N TYR A 103 1.88 -11.39 7.02
CA TYR A 103 1.14 -12.57 6.60
C TYR A 103 1.04 -13.66 7.65
N SER A 104 0.11 -14.57 7.38
CA SER A 104 -0.19 -15.79 8.09
C SER A 104 -0.54 -16.86 7.05
N PRO A 105 -0.78 -18.13 7.43
CA PRO A 105 -1.19 -19.16 6.48
C PRO A 105 -2.52 -18.89 5.74
N GLU A 106 -3.37 -18.01 6.28
CA GLU A 106 -4.72 -17.74 5.77
C GLU A 106 -4.86 -16.37 5.11
N ASP A 107 -4.07 -15.38 5.56
CA ASP A 107 -4.23 -13.98 5.21
C ASP A 107 -2.88 -13.28 5.05
N GLN A 108 -2.79 -12.35 4.10
CA GLN A 108 -1.65 -11.48 3.88
C GLN A 108 -2.11 -10.07 3.52
N VAL A 109 -1.39 -9.06 3.99
CA VAL A 109 -1.49 -7.69 3.50
C VAL A 109 -0.09 -7.22 3.12
N THR A 110 0.04 -6.65 1.92
CA THR A 110 1.31 -6.17 1.37
C THR A 110 1.17 -4.72 0.94
N LEU A 111 2.10 -3.89 1.37
CA LEU A 111 2.37 -2.56 0.82
C LEU A 111 3.55 -2.68 -0.14
N THR A 112 3.35 -2.34 -1.42
CA THR A 112 4.40 -2.41 -2.43
C THR A 112 5.32 -1.18 -2.39
N PRO A 113 6.52 -1.25 -2.99
CA PRO A 113 7.39 -0.09 -3.15
C PRO A 113 6.70 1.08 -3.87
N GLN A 114 5.73 0.78 -4.74
CA GLN A 114 4.96 1.74 -5.52
C GLN A 114 3.84 2.43 -4.74
N ILE A 115 3.68 2.10 -3.45
CA ILE A 115 2.56 2.52 -2.60
C ILE A 115 1.23 2.05 -3.22
N GLU A 116 1.19 0.77 -3.56
CA GLU A 116 -0.03 0.03 -3.85
C GLU A 116 -0.22 -0.99 -2.72
N MET A 117 -1.46 -1.35 -2.42
CA MET A 117 -1.74 -2.33 -1.38
C MET A 117 -2.46 -3.54 -1.97
N PHE A 118 -1.94 -4.72 -1.65
CA PHE A 118 -2.55 -5.99 -1.95
C PHE A 118 -2.98 -6.66 -0.66
N ALA A 119 -4.16 -7.27 -0.65
CA ALA A 119 -4.64 -8.08 0.46
C ALA A 119 -5.13 -9.43 -0.05
N TYR A 120 -4.61 -10.50 0.53
CA TYR A 120 -4.89 -11.88 0.14
C TYR A 120 -5.60 -12.60 1.27
N SER A 121 -6.59 -13.43 0.96
CA SER A 121 -7.25 -14.31 1.92
C SER A 121 -7.80 -15.56 1.24
N ARG A 122 -7.99 -16.64 1.99
CA ARG A 122 -8.80 -17.79 1.54
C ARG A 122 -10.29 -17.49 1.47
N THR A 123 -10.73 -16.35 2.02
CA THR A 123 -12.13 -15.90 2.04
C THR A 123 -12.28 -14.55 1.37
N ASP A 124 -13.51 -14.16 1.07
CA ASP A 124 -13.81 -12.87 0.45
C ASP A 124 -13.75 -11.67 1.44
N ARG A 125 -13.27 -11.89 2.68
CA ARG A 125 -13.37 -10.95 3.81
C ARG A 125 -12.82 -9.54 3.53
N TRP A 126 -11.77 -9.42 2.73
CA TRP A 126 -11.13 -8.14 2.44
C TRP A 126 -12.04 -7.18 1.66
N ALA A 127 -12.92 -7.69 0.79
CA ALA A 127 -13.88 -6.84 0.08
C ALA A 127 -14.80 -6.11 1.06
N TYR A 128 -15.32 -6.81 2.07
CA TYR A 128 -16.17 -6.19 3.10
C TYR A 128 -15.41 -5.15 3.93
N PHE A 129 -14.16 -5.43 4.30
CA PHE A 129 -13.35 -4.46 5.04
C PHE A 129 -13.02 -3.20 4.22
N LEU A 130 -12.78 -3.35 2.91
CA LEU A 130 -12.51 -2.22 2.02
C LEU A 130 -13.78 -1.38 1.76
N GLN A 131 -14.91 -2.03 1.49
CA GLN A 131 -16.20 -1.36 1.30
C GLN A 131 -16.65 -0.63 2.57
N ALA A 132 -16.49 -1.23 3.76
CA ALA A 132 -16.78 -0.57 5.04
C ALA A 132 -15.92 0.68 5.29
N ARG A 133 -14.81 0.84 4.55
CA ARG A 133 -13.89 1.99 4.62
C ARG A 133 -14.15 3.00 3.51
N GLY A 134 -15.22 2.82 2.74
CA GLY A 134 -15.66 3.73 1.70
C GLY A 134 -14.96 3.55 0.35
N LEU A 135 -14.31 2.41 0.13
CA LEU A 135 -13.73 2.09 -1.18
C LEU A 135 -14.78 1.43 -2.07
N GLU A 136 -14.75 1.80 -3.34
CA GLU A 136 -15.61 1.20 -4.38
C GLU A 136 -14.86 0.07 -5.10
N GLU A 137 -15.57 -1.01 -5.39
CA GLU A 137 -15.04 -2.10 -6.21
C GLU A 137 -15.15 -1.73 -7.69
N PHE A 138 -14.05 -1.87 -8.43
CA PHE A 138 -13.97 -1.61 -9.86
C PHE A 138 -13.61 -2.88 -10.63
N GLY A 139 -14.20 -3.06 -11.82
CA GLY A 139 -13.85 -4.18 -12.71
C GLY A 139 -12.42 -4.11 -13.24
N ALA A 140 -11.84 -2.91 -13.31
CA ALA A 140 -10.42 -2.69 -13.56
C ALA A 140 -10.02 -1.34 -12.97
N LEU A 141 -8.85 -1.27 -12.33
CA LEU A 141 -8.24 0.01 -11.98
C LEU A 141 -7.68 0.64 -13.26
N ALA A 142 -7.83 1.97 -13.39
CA ALA A 142 -7.27 2.68 -14.53
C ALA A 142 -5.75 2.42 -14.60
N GLU A 143 -5.29 1.84 -15.70
CA GLU A 143 -3.86 1.66 -15.93
C GLU A 143 -3.19 3.03 -15.89
N LYS A 144 -2.21 3.21 -14.99
CA LYS A 144 -1.36 4.41 -15.02
C LYS A 144 -0.59 4.35 -16.35
N PRO A 145 -0.81 5.28 -17.31
CA PRO A 145 -0.28 5.17 -18.67
C PRO A 145 1.25 5.30 -18.76
N TRP A 146 1.91 5.48 -17.62
CA TRP A 146 3.35 5.58 -17.49
C TRP A 146 3.77 4.67 -16.33
N ARG A 147 4.30 3.48 -16.63
CA ARG A 147 5.08 2.69 -15.65
C ARG A 147 6.44 3.37 -15.42
N ALA A 148 6.42 4.62 -14.96
CA ALA A 148 7.56 5.15 -14.23
C ALA A 148 7.51 4.51 -12.83
N PRO A 149 8.63 4.15 -12.21
CA PRO A 149 8.61 3.83 -10.78
C PRO A 149 7.96 5.03 -10.08
N SER A 150 6.83 4.82 -9.38
CA SER A 150 6.10 5.91 -8.71
C SER A 150 6.92 6.57 -7.60
N TRP A 151 8.05 5.95 -7.24
CA TRP A 151 9.03 6.42 -6.27
C TRP A 151 10.40 6.58 -6.94
N ASP A 152 11.08 7.68 -6.62
CA ASP A 152 12.44 7.95 -7.07
C ASP A 152 13.43 6.99 -6.42
N ARG A 153 14.35 6.36 -7.16
CA ARG A 153 15.44 5.52 -6.60
C ARG A 153 16.54 6.32 -5.91
N ALA A 154 16.49 7.66 -5.95
CA ALA A 154 17.40 8.50 -5.19
C ALA A 154 17.45 8.07 -3.71
N PRO A 155 18.59 8.18 -3.01
CA PRO A 155 18.64 7.81 -1.60
C PRO A 155 17.61 8.58 -0.76
N ALA A 156 16.93 7.88 0.15
CA ALA A 156 16.05 8.48 1.15
C ALA A 156 16.49 8.03 2.55
N PRO A 157 17.57 8.60 3.11
CA PRO A 157 18.18 8.12 4.36
C PRO A 157 17.18 8.03 5.52
N MET A 158 16.30 9.03 5.67
CA MET A 158 15.27 9.01 6.71
C MET A 158 14.35 7.78 6.62
N LEU A 159 13.94 7.38 5.41
CA LEU A 159 13.14 6.17 5.24
C LEU A 159 13.97 4.93 5.57
N SER A 160 15.14 4.77 4.94
CA SER A 160 15.98 3.58 5.10
C SER A 160 16.44 3.37 6.56
N GLU A 161 16.80 4.44 7.26
CA GLU A 161 17.14 4.40 8.68
C GLU A 161 15.94 4.05 9.55
N SER A 162 14.76 4.62 9.26
CA SER A 162 13.54 4.31 10.00
C SER A 162 13.09 2.86 9.77
N THR A 163 13.25 2.34 8.54
CA THR A 163 12.97 0.94 8.19
C THR A 163 13.91 0.00 8.93
N ALA A 164 15.22 0.30 8.95
CA ALA A 164 16.18 -0.48 9.72
C ALA A 164 15.86 -0.46 11.23
N ALA A 165 15.50 0.70 11.78
CA ALA A 165 15.11 0.83 13.18
C ALA A 165 13.79 0.12 13.52
N MET A 166 12.88 -0.03 12.54
CA MET A 166 11.70 -0.90 12.67
C MET A 166 12.13 -2.36 12.74
N ALA A 167 12.95 -2.83 11.80
CA ALA A 167 13.39 -4.21 11.75
C ALA A 167 14.12 -4.62 13.05
N GLU A 168 14.98 -3.74 13.58
CA GLU A 168 15.65 -3.95 14.86
C GLU A 168 14.66 -4.06 16.03
N ARG A 169 13.66 -3.16 16.10
CA ARG A 169 12.61 -3.19 17.14
C ARG A 169 11.81 -4.48 17.12
N LEU A 170 11.54 -5.01 15.93
CA LEU A 170 10.81 -6.26 15.73
C LEU A 170 11.71 -7.49 15.83
N SER A 171 12.99 -7.33 16.18
CA SER A 171 13.98 -8.41 16.27
C SER A 171 14.07 -9.26 14.98
N MET A 172 13.94 -8.60 13.83
CA MET A 172 13.98 -9.24 12.51
C MET A 172 15.42 -9.60 12.12
N THR A 173 15.56 -10.66 11.33
CA THR A 173 16.85 -11.11 10.79
C THR A 173 17.09 -10.44 9.44
N ALA A 174 18.30 -9.90 9.25
CA ALA A 174 18.74 -9.40 7.94
C ALA A 174 19.12 -10.58 7.02
N GLY A 175 18.64 -10.54 5.78
CA GLY A 175 19.00 -11.48 4.71
C GLY A 175 20.26 -11.11 3.95
#